data_AF-A0A9D5DX10-F1
#
_entry.id   AF-A0A9D5DX10-F1
#
_cell.length_a   1.000
_cell.length_b   1.000
_cell.length_c   1.000
_cell.angle_alpha   90.00
_cell.angle_beta   90.00
_cell.angle_gamma   90.00
#
_symmetry.space_group_name_H-M   'P 1'
#
loop_
_entity.id
_entity.type
_entity.pdbx_description
1 polymer ?
#
loop_
_entity_poly.entity_id
_entity_poly.type
_entity_poly.pdbx_seq_one_letter_code
_entity_poly.pdbx_strand_id
1 'polypeptide(L)' 'MGLDSKTIIWLSPQGEVIACVEKNKVLKENLDEVRQICQDALEDAVLMGCDEKQFRTALVDLVRSLENPYPPV' A
#
# COMPACT_ATOMS: atom_id res chain seq x y z
N MET A 1 14.15 14.07 0.26
CA MET A 1 14.70 13.23 -0.82
C MET A 1 13.62 12.22 -1.18
N GLY A 2 12.84 12.52 -2.22
CA GLY A 2 11.70 11.71 -2.63
C GLY A 2 12.16 10.49 -3.40
N LEU A 3 11.69 9.31 -3.02
CA LEU A 3 11.85 8.10 -3.83
C LEU A 3 11.17 8.35 -5.17
N ASP A 4 11.97 8.26 -6.22
CA ASP A 4 11.61 8.50 -7.61
C ASP A 4 10.32 7.76 -7.99
N SER A 5 9.39 8.54 -8.54
CA SER A 5 8.07 8.17 -9.04
C SER A 5 8.14 7.07 -10.09
N LYS A 6 8.20 5.80 -9.66
CA LYS A 6 7.82 4.68 -10.51
C LYS A 6 6.30 4.58 -10.51
N THR A 7 5.67 5.15 -11.54
CA THR A 7 4.22 5.03 -11.73
C THR A 7 3.86 3.56 -11.84
N ILE A 8 3.03 3.06 -10.91
CA ILE A 8 2.51 1.70 -10.96
C ILE A 8 1.58 1.61 -12.17
N ILE A 9 1.85 0.66 -13.07
CA ILE A 9 0.94 0.32 -14.16
C ILE A 9 -0.05 -0.70 -13.60
N TRP A 10 -1.28 -0.27 -13.41
CA TRP A 10 -2.36 -1.15 -12.93
C TRP A 10 -2.92 -1.98 -14.09
N LEU A 11 -3.14 -3.26 -13.84
CA LEU A 11 -3.68 -4.21 -14.80
C LEU A 11 -5.06 -4.70 -14.36
N SER A 12 -5.92 -4.99 -15.32
CA SER A 12 -7.14 -5.75 -15.10
C SER A 12 -6.81 -7.23 -14.80
N PRO A 13 -7.77 -8.02 -14.29
CA PRO A 13 -7.60 -9.47 -14.15
C PRO A 13 -7.25 -10.20 -15.46
N GLN A 14 -7.60 -9.61 -16.61
CA GLN A 14 -7.28 -10.11 -17.95
C GLN A 14 -5.89 -9.67 -18.44
N GLY A 15 -5.15 -8.90 -17.64
CA GLY A 15 -3.80 -8.40 -17.97
C GLY A 15 -3.79 -7.10 -18.79
N GLU A 16 -4.94 -6.47 -19.01
CA GLU A 16 -5.04 -5.23 -19.77
C GLU A 16 -4.69 -4.02 -18.91
N VAL A 17 -4.01 -3.02 -19.48
CA VAL A 17 -3.67 -1.80 -18.73
C VAL A 17 -4.93 -1.00 -18.40
N ILE A 18 -5.08 -0.65 -17.13
CA ILE A 18 -6.12 0.30 -16.68
C ILE A 18 -5.71 1.71 -17.11
N ALA A 19 -6.12 2.13 -18.31
CA ALA A 19 -5.75 3.42 -18.89
C ALA A 19 -6.58 4.63 -18.39
N CYS A 20 -7.65 4.40 -17.62
CA CYS A 20 -8.51 5.46 -17.12
C CYS A 20 -7.75 6.34 -16.12
N VAL A 21 -7.55 7.61 -16.45
CA VAL A 21 -6.79 8.57 -15.62
C VAL A 21 -7.39 8.70 -14.23
N GLU A 22 -8.71 8.82 -14.12
CA GLU A 22 -9.38 9.00 -12.83
C GLU A 22 -9.19 7.78 -11.90
N LYS A 23 -9.25 6.55 -12.45
CA LYS A 23 -8.98 5.33 -11.66
C LYS A 23 -7.53 5.31 -11.15
N ASN A 24 -6.58 5.67 -12.00
CA ASN A 24 -5.16 5.73 -11.60
C ASN A 24 -4.91 6.78 -10.52
N LYS A 25 -5.60 7.93 -10.60
CA LYS A 25 -5.53 8.98 -9.58
C LYS A 25 -6.05 8.46 -8.23
N VAL A 26 -7.23 7.86 -8.19
CA VAL A 26 -7.80 7.30 -6.95
C VAL A 26 -6.89 6.21 -6.37
N LEU A 27 -6.34 5.32 -7.19
CA LEU A 27 -5.42 4.28 -6.71
C LEU A 27 -4.11 4.87 -6.13
N LYS A 28 -3.62 5.97 -6.71
CA LYS A 28 -2.48 6.70 -6.14
C LYS A 28 -2.83 7.32 -4.79
N GLU A 29 -3.95 8.02 -4.71
CA GLU A 29 -4.44 8.65 -3.46
C GLU A 29 -4.59 7.60 -2.36
N ASN A 30 -5.21 6.45 -2.65
CA ASN A 30 -5.33 5.33 -1.71
C ASN A 30 -3.96 4.83 -1.20
N LEU A 31 -2.96 4.67 -2.09
CA LEU A 31 -1.63 4.22 -1.68
C LEU A 31 -0.89 5.26 -0.84
N ASP A 32 -1.08 6.54 -1.14
CA ASP A 32 -0.49 7.63 -0.38
C ASP A 32 -1.13 7.70 1.03
N GLU A 33 -2.45 7.50 1.15
CA GLU A 33 -3.15 7.38 2.44
C GLU A 33 -2.67 6.19 3.26
N VAL A 34 -2.59 4.99 2.66
CA VAL A 34 -2.07 3.79 3.34
C VAL A 34 -0.64 4.03 3.83
N ARG A 35 0.21 4.66 3.00
CA ARG A 35 1.58 4.99 3.40
C ARG A 35 1.59 5.90 4.62
N GLN A 36 0.76 6.94 4.65
CA GLN A 36 0.71 7.87 5.76
C GLN A 36 0.29 7.17 7.05
N ILE A 37 -0.79 6.38 7.01
CA ILE A 37 -1.28 5.63 8.18
C ILE A 37 -0.21 4.65 8.70
N CYS A 38 0.47 3.92 7.81
CA CYS A 38 1.54 3.00 8.19
C CYS A 38 2.76 3.73 8.77
N GLN A 39 3.07 4.93 8.27
CA GLN A 39 4.15 5.76 8.78
C GLN A 39 3.84 6.26 10.19
N ASP A 40 2.65 6.81 10.41
CA ASP A 40 2.20 7.27 11.73
C ASP A 40 2.23 6.12 12.74
N ALA A 41 1.72 4.94 12.35
CA ALA A 41 1.73 3.75 13.21
C ALA A 41 3.16 3.25 13.53
N LEU A 42 4.10 3.38 12.58
CA LEU A 42 5.51 3.04 12.82
C LEU A 42 6.16 4.03 13.79
N GLU A 43 5.89 5.32 13.64
CA GLU A 43 6.40 6.36 14.54
C GLU A 43 5.92 6.14 15.97
N ASP A 44 4.63 5.84 16.16
CA ASP A 44 4.07 5.49 17.47
C ASP A 44 4.74 4.26 18.08
N ALA A 45 4.93 3.19 17.29
CA ALA A 45 5.59 1.98 17.77
C ALA A 45 7.04 2.24 18.22
N VAL A 46 7.79 3.04 17.45
CA VAL A 46 9.17 3.42 17.80
C VAL A 46 9.18 4.29 19.07
N LEU A 47 8.26 5.24 19.20
CA LEU A 47 8.13 6.08 20.41
C LEU A 47 7.80 5.24 21.66
N MET A 48 7.06 4.15 21.50
CA MET A 48 6.76 3.19 22.57
C MET A 48 7.91 2.20 22.87
N GLY A 49 9.03 2.27 22.14
CA GLY A 49 10.21 1.44 22.34
C GLY A 49 10.17 0.08 21.65
N CYS A 50 9.31 -0.11 20.64
CA CYS A 50 9.31 -1.31 19.81
C CYS A 50 10.51 -1.34 18.86
N ASP A 51 10.95 -2.56 18.48
CA ASP A 51 11.93 -2.73 17.41
C ASP A 51 11.31 -2.38 16.04
N GLU A 52 11.94 -1.45 15.33
CA GLU A 52 11.46 -0.95 14.02
C GLU A 52 11.34 -2.08 12.99
N LYS A 53 12.29 -3.02 12.96
CA LYS A 53 12.31 -4.09 11.97
C LYS A 53 11.18 -5.09 12.24
N GLN A 54 10.93 -5.38 13.50
CA GLN A 54 9.80 -6.21 13.92
C GLN A 54 8.47 -5.57 13.50
N PHE A 55 8.28 -4.27 13.72
CA PHE A 55 7.05 -3.59 13.32
C PHE A 55 6.86 -3.57 11.80
N ARG A 56 7.93 -3.30 11.04
CA ARG A 56 7.90 -3.39 9.56
C ARG A 56 7.52 -4.79 9.08
N THR A 57 8.01 -5.84 9.75
CA THR A 57 7.64 -7.22 9.43
C THR A 57 6.15 -7.46 9.67
N ALA A 58 5.62 -6.97 10.81
CA ALA A 58 4.20 -7.05 11.11
C ALA A 58 3.32 -6.33 10.07
N LEU A 59 3.73 -5.15 9.58
CA LEU A 59 3.03 -4.46 8.49
C LEU A 59 3.01 -5.28 7.18
N VAL A 60 4.13 -5.93 6.84
CA VAL A 60 4.21 -6.80 5.65
C VAL A 60 3.27 -7.99 5.79
N ASP A 61 3.26 -8.64 6.96
CA ASP A 61 2.40 -9.79 7.20
C ASP A 61 0.92 -9.41 7.25
N LEU A 62 0.58 -8.22 7.77
CA LEU A 62 -0.76 -7.65 7.69
C LEU A 62 -1.22 -7.51 6.23
N VAL A 63 -0.41 -6.91 5.35
CA VAL A 63 -0.74 -6.74 3.93
C VAL A 63 -0.89 -8.10 3.23
N ARG A 64 -0.06 -9.09 3.59
CA ARG A 64 -0.16 -10.47 3.06
C ARG A 64 -1.43 -11.19 3.48
N SER A 65 -1.99 -10.86 4.65
CA SER A 65 -3.22 -11.46 5.17
C SER A 65 -4.51 -10.84 4.63
N LEU A 66 -4.42 -9.79 3.80
CA LEU A 66 -5.61 -9.15 3.23
C LEU A 66 -6.37 -10.14 2.32
N GLU A 67 -7.67 -10.24 2.53
CA GLU A 67 -8.55 -11.11 1.76
C GLU A 67 -9.31 -10.30 0.70
N ASN A 68 -9.45 -10.86 -0.50
CA ASN A 68 -10.32 -10.30 -1.53
C ASN A 68 -11.77 -10.76 -1.27
N PRO A 69 -12.72 -9.86 -0.94
CA PRO A 69 -14.10 -10.24 -0.67
C PRO A 69 -14.91 -10.50 -1.94
N TYR A 70 -14.38 -10.17 -3.12
CA TYR A 70 -15.09 -10.33 -4.38
C TYR A 70 -14.89 -11.75 -4.94
N PRO A 71 -15.94 -12.33 -5.57
CA PRO A 71 -15.82 -13.62 -6.22
C PRO A 71 -14.75 -13.57 -7.33
N PRO A 72 -14.05 -14.68 -7.61
CA PRO A 72 -13.16 -14.75 -8.76
C PRO A 72 -13.97 -14.47 -10.03
N VAL A 73 -13.43 -13.59 -10.88
CA VAL A 73 -13.96 -13.24 -12.21
C VAL A 73 -13.54 -14.23 -13.28
#